data_AF-A0A0J9RRC6-F1
#
_entry.id   AF-A0A0J9RRC6-F1
#
_cell.length_a   1.000
_cell.length_b   1.000
_cell.length_c   1.000
_cell.angle_alpha   90.00
_cell.angle_beta   90.00
_cell.angle_gamma   90.00
#
_symmetry.space_group_name_H-M   'P 1'
#
loop_
_entity.id
_entity.type
_entity.pdbx_description
1 polymer ?
#
loop_
_entity_poly.entity_id
_entity_poly.type
_entity_poly.pdbx_seq_one_letter_code
_entity_poly.pdbx_strand_id
1 'polypeptide(L)'
;MEHATSELREFISDLVIPHQRCNVNINPDHITMLEGTKIKKQHSRKRRAHKSSTLSRRKYAALGLNTLPTKQMKYEEALPLHHLWKGYVREHLQLREGDEVPQVHDGRYDEFSRKLVKLDLHGAKLKVLQSKCSTLESLAGICVMDTKNVLKLLGKDHRVRTIPKSECVFGLKVGNMEFTIFGQHLNIRPAERSVKKIKSFVKPFM
;
A
#
# COMPACT_ATOMS: atom_id res chain seq x y z
N MET A 1 -32.51 -7.73 38.95
CA MET A 1 -32.14 -7.12 37.66
C MET A 1 -32.04 -8.13 36.51
N GLU A 2 -31.93 -9.44 36.77
CA GLU A 2 -31.87 -10.48 35.72
C GLU A 2 -33.24 -10.84 35.12
N HIS A 3 -34.34 -10.72 35.87
CA HIS A 3 -35.68 -11.01 35.35
C HIS A 3 -36.13 -10.07 34.22
N ALA A 4 -35.82 -8.77 34.32
CA ALA A 4 -36.22 -7.77 33.32
C ALA A 4 -35.46 -7.92 31.99
N THR A 5 -34.23 -8.47 32.01
CA THR A 5 -33.45 -8.72 30.78
C THR A 5 -33.78 -10.08 30.16
N SER A 6 -34.33 -11.01 30.94
CA SER A 6 -34.83 -12.31 30.47
C SER A 6 -36.04 -12.14 29.56
N GLU A 7 -37.06 -11.40 30.00
CA GLU A 7 -38.28 -11.14 29.22
C GLU A 7 -37.99 -10.41 27.90
N LEU A 8 -37.04 -9.47 27.92
CA LEU A 8 -36.64 -8.72 26.73
C LEU A 8 -35.86 -9.61 25.73
N ARG A 9 -35.05 -10.55 26.22
CA ARG A 9 -34.31 -11.48 25.36
C ARG A 9 -35.25 -12.48 24.69
N GLU A 10 -36.22 -12.99 25.44
CA GLU A 10 -37.25 -13.92 24.96
C GLU A 10 -38.14 -13.25 23.91
N PHE A 11 -38.56 -12.00 24.16
CA PHE A 11 -39.31 -11.18 23.19
C PHE A 11 -38.55 -10.93 21.87
N ILE A 12 -37.25 -10.64 21.94
CA ILE A 12 -36.42 -10.38 20.75
C ILE A 12 -36.11 -11.68 19.98
N SER A 13 -35.99 -12.81 20.67
CA SER A 13 -35.79 -14.11 20.01
C SER A 13 -37.05 -14.63 19.32
N ASP A 14 -38.22 -14.44 19.94
CA ASP A 14 -39.49 -14.98 19.43
C ASP A 14 -40.04 -14.18 18.23
N LEU A 15 -39.75 -12.88 18.17
CA LEU A 15 -40.16 -12.05 17.03
C LEU A 15 -39.27 -12.20 15.79
N VAL A 16 -38.08 -12.81 15.91
CA VAL A 16 -37.09 -12.79 14.83
C VAL A 16 -36.41 -14.14 14.65
N ILE A 17 -37.16 -15.07 14.09
CA ILE A 17 -36.62 -16.31 13.55
C ILE A 17 -35.66 -15.96 12.38
N PRO A 18 -34.36 -16.30 12.43
CA PRO A 18 -33.35 -15.80 11.51
C PRO A 18 -33.62 -16.04 10.01
N HIS A 19 -34.30 -17.14 9.68
CA HIS A 19 -34.61 -17.54 8.31
C HIS A 19 -35.87 -16.86 7.73
N GLN A 20 -36.68 -16.18 8.55
CA GLN A 20 -37.85 -15.42 8.10
C GLN A 20 -37.57 -13.91 7.93
N ARG A 21 -36.35 -13.44 8.21
CA ARG A 21 -35.97 -12.01 8.12
C ARG A 21 -36.15 -11.39 6.74
N CYS A 22 -36.03 -12.18 5.67
CA CYS A 22 -36.27 -11.72 4.30
C CYS A 22 -37.75 -11.50 3.97
N ASN A 23 -38.67 -12.04 4.78
CA ASN A 23 -40.12 -11.98 4.57
C ASN A 23 -40.85 -11.06 5.57
N VAL A 24 -40.12 -10.35 6.44
CA VAL A 24 -40.73 -9.37 7.35
C VAL A 24 -41.11 -8.14 6.54
N ASN A 25 -42.41 -7.95 6.34
CA ASN A 25 -42.94 -6.76 5.69
C ASN A 25 -42.86 -5.59 6.67
N ILE A 26 -41.73 -4.87 6.65
CA ILE A 26 -41.50 -3.72 7.51
C ILE A 26 -42.54 -2.66 7.14
N ASN A 27 -43.49 -2.39 8.05
CA ASN A 27 -44.41 -1.28 7.87
C ASN A 27 -43.58 0.02 7.84
N PRO A 28 -43.52 0.73 6.70
CA PRO A 28 -42.68 1.93 6.55
C PRO A 28 -43.06 3.04 7.53
N ASP A 29 -44.29 3.02 8.06
CA ASP A 29 -44.80 4.02 8.99
C ASP A 29 -44.32 3.80 10.44
N HIS A 30 -43.78 2.62 10.74
CA HIS A 30 -43.28 2.23 12.07
C HIS A 30 -41.75 2.16 12.16
N ILE A 31 -41.04 2.83 11.26
CA ILE A 31 -39.63 3.17 11.50
C ILE A 31 -39.63 4.21 12.61
N THR A 32 -39.36 3.77 13.85
CA THR A 32 -39.14 4.66 14.99
C THR A 32 -37.93 5.53 14.68
N MET A 33 -38.20 6.69 14.11
CA MET A 33 -37.25 7.78 13.97
C MET A 33 -36.81 8.14 15.39
N LEU A 34 -35.58 7.79 15.77
CA LEU A 34 -34.94 8.46 16.90
C LEU A 34 -34.93 9.95 16.54
N GLU A 35 -35.82 10.74 17.15
CA GLU A 35 -35.97 12.18 16.94
C GLU A 35 -34.74 12.92 17.50
N GLY A 36 -33.59 12.73 16.84
CA GLY A 36 -32.52 13.70 16.89
C GLY A 36 -33.04 14.99 16.27
N THR A 37 -32.90 16.09 17.00
CA THR A 37 -33.18 17.46 16.54
C THR A 37 -32.85 17.60 15.07
N LYS A 38 -33.84 18.00 14.26
CA LYS A 38 -33.78 18.07 12.80
C LYS A 38 -32.51 18.81 12.36
N ILE A 39 -31.42 18.07 12.13
CA ILE A 39 -30.28 18.55 11.36
C ILE A 39 -30.89 18.79 10.00
N LYS A 40 -31.13 20.06 9.66
CA LYS A 40 -31.62 20.47 8.35
C LYS A 40 -30.83 19.64 7.35
N LYS A 41 -31.50 18.75 6.60
CA LYS A 41 -30.88 18.02 5.49
C LYS A 41 -30.22 19.11 4.69
N GLN A 42 -28.89 19.23 4.78
CA GLN A 42 -28.16 20.17 3.96
C GLN A 42 -28.52 19.69 2.56
N HIS A 43 -29.37 20.45 1.86
CA HIS A 43 -29.58 20.24 0.44
C HIS A 43 -28.18 20.19 -0.11
N SER A 44 -27.72 18.99 -0.47
CA SER A 44 -26.39 18.81 -1.02
C SER A 44 -26.42 19.71 -2.23
N ARG A 45 -25.80 20.89 -2.14
CA ARG A 45 -25.69 21.82 -3.26
C ARG A 45 -25.25 20.92 -4.39
N LYS A 46 -26.09 20.74 -5.41
CA LYS A 46 -25.78 19.91 -6.58
C LYS A 46 -24.42 20.41 -7.02
N ARG A 47 -23.36 19.69 -6.62
CA ARG A 47 -22.00 20.08 -6.97
C ARG A 47 -22.05 20.00 -8.47
N ARG A 48 -21.93 21.15 -9.14
CA ARG A 48 -21.84 21.19 -10.60
C ARG A 48 -20.87 20.09 -10.96
N ALA A 49 -21.32 19.14 -11.76
CA ALA A 49 -20.49 18.04 -12.21
C ALA A 49 -19.39 18.68 -13.07
N HIS A 50 -18.32 19.14 -12.43
CA HIS A 50 -17.07 19.32 -13.11
C HIS A 50 -16.80 17.94 -13.71
N LYS A 51 -16.93 17.84 -15.04
CA LYS A 51 -16.49 16.68 -15.79
C LYS A 51 -15.00 16.60 -15.56
N SER A 52 -14.59 15.99 -14.44
CA SER A 52 -13.20 15.65 -14.26
C SER A 52 -12.89 14.69 -15.40
N SER A 53 -11.93 15.06 -16.24
CA SER A 53 -11.42 14.19 -17.31
C SER A 53 -10.92 12.84 -16.76
N THR A 54 -10.78 12.72 -15.45
CA THR A 54 -10.40 11.51 -14.74
C THR A 54 -11.53 10.48 -14.65
N LEU A 55 -11.15 9.21 -14.81
CA LEU A 55 -12.05 8.07 -14.67
C LEU A 55 -12.64 8.00 -13.27
N SER A 56 -13.94 7.67 -13.18
CA SER A 56 -14.55 7.34 -11.88
C SER A 56 -13.95 6.05 -11.32
N ARG A 57 -13.99 5.88 -9.99
CA ARG A 57 -13.46 4.67 -9.34
C ARG A 57 -14.09 3.37 -9.87
N ARG A 58 -15.39 3.40 -10.21
CA ARG A 58 -16.09 2.25 -10.81
C ARG A 58 -15.54 1.92 -12.20
N LYS A 59 -15.36 2.93 -13.07
CA LYS A 59 -14.77 2.74 -14.40
C LYS A 59 -13.32 2.26 -14.31
N TYR A 60 -12.53 2.83 -13.39
CA TYR A 60 -11.15 2.43 -13.14
C TYR A 60 -11.04 0.95 -12.74
N ALA A 61 -11.92 0.50 -11.86
CA ALA A 61 -11.97 -0.90 -11.43
C ALA A 61 -12.45 -1.84 -12.54
N ALA A 62 -13.45 -1.43 -13.32
CA ALA A 62 -13.94 -2.22 -14.46
C ALA A 62 -12.87 -2.43 -15.53
N LEU A 63 -11.97 -1.46 -15.72
CA LEU A 63 -10.81 -1.56 -16.61
C LEU A 63 -9.65 -2.40 -16.03
N GLY A 64 -9.74 -2.85 -14.77
CA GLY A 64 -8.67 -3.64 -14.14
C GLY A 64 -7.35 -2.88 -13.95
N LEU A 65 -7.38 -1.54 -13.96
CA LEU A 65 -6.18 -0.73 -13.81
C LEU A 65 -5.54 -0.99 -12.43
N ASN A 66 -4.24 -1.30 -12.40
CA ASN A 66 -3.46 -1.76 -11.25
C ASN A 66 -3.81 -3.17 -10.69
N THR A 67 -4.64 -3.94 -11.40
CA THR A 67 -4.90 -5.33 -11.08
C THR A 67 -3.86 -6.20 -11.80
N LEU A 68 -2.99 -6.86 -11.03
CA LEU A 68 -2.03 -7.81 -11.57
C LEU A 68 -2.61 -9.23 -11.52
N PRO A 69 -2.35 -10.09 -12.51
CA PRO A 69 -2.74 -11.49 -12.47
C PRO A 69 -1.85 -12.25 -11.47
N THR A 70 -2.26 -12.28 -10.20
CA THR A 70 -1.43 -12.79 -9.08
C THR A 70 -1.10 -14.27 -9.16
N LYS A 71 -1.90 -15.08 -9.85
CA LYS A 71 -1.75 -16.54 -9.96
C LYS A 71 -1.10 -17.03 -11.26
N GLN A 72 -0.96 -16.17 -12.27
CA GLN A 72 -0.49 -16.57 -13.59
C GLN A 72 0.95 -16.14 -13.86
N MET A 73 1.47 -15.17 -13.09
CA MET A 73 2.77 -14.57 -13.35
C MET A 73 3.91 -15.46 -12.86
N LYS A 74 4.79 -15.87 -13.77
CA LYS A 74 5.98 -16.66 -13.46
C LYS A 74 7.15 -15.76 -13.09
N TYR A 75 8.09 -16.27 -12.30
CA TYR A 75 9.20 -15.45 -11.78
C TYR A 75 10.17 -15.09 -12.92
N GLU A 76 10.33 -16.02 -13.84
CA GLU A 76 11.14 -15.94 -15.05
C GLU A 76 10.71 -14.79 -15.94
N GLU A 77 9.40 -14.51 -16.02
CA GLU A 77 8.83 -13.43 -16.82
C GLU A 77 9.21 -12.04 -16.27
N ALA A 78 9.54 -11.94 -14.98
CA ALA A 78 10.01 -10.71 -14.35
C ALA A 78 11.54 -10.53 -14.45
N LEU A 79 12.30 -11.55 -14.88
CA LEU A 79 13.76 -11.46 -15.00
C LEU A 79 14.23 -10.41 -16.02
N PRO A 80 13.60 -10.27 -17.22
CA PRO A 80 13.96 -9.21 -18.15
C PRO A 80 13.78 -7.81 -17.55
N LEU A 81 12.70 -7.60 -16.78
CA LEU A 81 12.46 -6.35 -16.07
C LEU A 81 13.57 -6.08 -15.04
N HIS A 82 14.00 -7.10 -14.31
CA HIS A 82 15.13 -6.98 -13.39
C HIS A 82 16.45 -6.69 -14.12
N HIS A 83 16.69 -7.30 -15.28
CA HIS A 83 17.88 -7.04 -16.08
C HIS A 83 17.95 -5.57 -16.52
N LEU A 84 16.84 -5.02 -17.02
CA LEU A 84 16.72 -3.61 -17.37
C LEU A 84 16.97 -2.71 -16.16
N TRP A 85 16.38 -3.05 -15.02
CA TRP A 85 16.54 -2.30 -13.78
C TRP A 85 18.01 -2.25 -13.31
N LYS A 86 18.80 -3.32 -13.50
CA LYS A 86 20.24 -3.31 -13.19
C LYS A 86 21.03 -2.30 -14.04
N GLY A 87 20.68 -2.13 -15.31
CA GLY A 87 21.30 -1.12 -16.17
C GLY A 87 20.94 0.29 -15.68
N TYR A 88 19.65 0.53 -15.47
CA TYR A 88 19.13 1.79 -14.94
C TYR A 88 19.81 2.20 -13.63
N VAL A 89 19.89 1.30 -12.63
CA VAL A 89 20.44 1.66 -11.32
C VAL A 89 21.94 1.95 -11.39
N ARG A 90 22.67 1.25 -12.26
CA ARG A 90 24.11 1.49 -12.47
C ARG A 90 24.36 2.88 -13.03
N GLU A 91 23.61 3.26 -14.05
CA GLU A 91 23.70 4.60 -14.65
C GLU A 91 23.23 5.70 -13.70
N HIS A 92 22.09 5.49 -13.03
CA HIS A 92 21.50 6.49 -12.13
C HIS A 92 22.35 6.74 -10.88
N LEU A 93 23.00 5.71 -10.34
CA LEU A 93 23.93 5.86 -9.21
C LEU A 93 25.37 6.15 -9.68
N GLN A 94 25.62 6.20 -10.99
CA GLN A 94 26.93 6.44 -11.60
C GLN A 94 28.01 5.45 -11.14
N LEU A 95 27.60 4.21 -10.87
CA LEU A 95 28.47 3.15 -10.35
C LEU A 95 29.35 2.59 -11.47
N ARG A 96 30.66 2.63 -11.28
CA ARG A 96 31.68 2.00 -12.12
C ARG A 96 32.18 0.71 -11.47
N GLU A 97 32.80 -0.15 -12.28
CA GLU A 97 33.44 -1.36 -11.76
C GLU A 97 34.58 -0.98 -10.81
N GLY A 98 34.51 -1.46 -9.57
CA GLY A 98 35.48 -1.13 -8.51
C GLY A 98 35.10 0.06 -7.62
N ASP A 99 33.95 0.73 -7.87
CA ASP A 99 33.50 1.80 -6.98
C ASP A 99 33.07 1.24 -5.61
N GLU A 100 33.59 1.85 -4.55
CA GLU A 100 33.18 1.59 -3.18
C GLU A 100 31.95 2.43 -2.81
N VAL A 101 31.04 1.84 -2.02
CA VAL A 101 29.90 2.56 -1.47
C VAL A 101 30.41 3.65 -0.53
N PRO A 102 29.92 4.90 -0.62
CA PRO A 102 30.24 5.92 0.37
C PRO A 102 29.88 5.43 1.78
N GLN A 103 30.83 5.55 2.71
CA GLN A 103 30.61 5.25 4.12
C GLN A 103 29.80 6.37 4.79
N VAL A 104 29.15 6.10 5.92
CA VAL A 104 28.28 7.08 6.61
C VAL A 104 28.99 8.39 6.95
N HIS A 105 30.31 8.35 7.18
CA HIS A 105 31.13 9.50 7.50
C HIS A 105 31.63 10.28 6.27
N ASP A 106 31.45 9.75 5.06
CA ASP A 106 31.80 10.45 3.82
C ASP A 106 30.76 11.54 3.52
N GLY A 107 31.21 12.73 3.14
CA GLY A 107 30.32 13.83 2.73
C GLY A 107 29.42 13.47 1.55
N ARG A 108 29.83 12.49 0.73
CA ARG A 108 29.03 11.98 -0.40
C ARG A 108 27.87 11.08 0.03
N TYR A 109 27.84 10.59 1.27
CA TYR A 109 26.84 9.64 1.76
C TYR A 109 25.41 10.18 1.70
N ASP A 110 25.19 11.44 2.07
CA ASP A 110 23.87 12.05 2.08
C ASP A 110 23.32 12.24 0.66
N GLU A 111 24.16 12.67 -0.29
CA GLU A 111 23.77 12.77 -1.70
C GLU A 111 23.44 11.39 -2.29
N PHE A 112 24.29 10.40 -2.02
CA PHE A 112 24.10 9.02 -2.47
C PHE A 112 22.80 8.42 -1.88
N SER A 113 22.57 8.61 -0.58
CA SER A 113 21.35 8.14 0.11
C SER A 113 20.09 8.78 -0.47
N ARG A 114 20.14 10.07 -0.81
CA ARG A 114 19.01 10.76 -1.48
C ARG A 114 18.76 10.21 -2.88
N LYS A 115 19.80 9.91 -3.65
CA LYS A 115 19.68 9.26 -4.97
C LYS A 115 19.06 7.87 -4.83
N LEU A 116 19.48 7.09 -3.84
CA LEU A 116 18.97 5.75 -3.56
C LEU A 116 17.46 5.72 -3.27
N VAL A 117 16.97 6.60 -2.39
CA VAL A 117 15.53 6.65 -2.05
C VAL A 117 14.69 7.11 -3.25
N LYS A 118 15.27 7.90 -4.17
CA LYS A 118 14.59 8.39 -5.37
C LYS A 118 14.52 7.40 -6.52
N LEU A 119 15.24 6.28 -6.44
CA LEU A 119 15.24 5.25 -7.48
C LEU A 119 13.82 4.76 -7.79
N ASP A 120 13.60 4.38 -9.04
CA ASP A 120 12.49 3.51 -9.36
C ASP A 120 12.76 2.09 -8.82
N LEU A 121 11.75 1.46 -8.23
CA LEU A 121 11.82 0.12 -7.66
C LEU A 121 11.16 -0.95 -8.54
N HIS A 122 10.51 -0.59 -9.65
CA HIS A 122 10.00 -1.58 -10.59
C HIS A 122 11.17 -2.40 -11.19
N GLY A 123 11.18 -3.71 -11.00
CA GLY A 123 12.29 -4.60 -11.38
C GLY A 123 13.37 -4.79 -10.31
N ALA A 124 13.32 -4.02 -9.21
CA ALA A 124 14.25 -4.18 -8.11
C ALA A 124 14.04 -5.53 -7.40
N LYS A 125 15.13 -6.23 -7.09
CA LYS A 125 15.10 -7.38 -6.18
C LYS A 125 15.16 -6.87 -4.74
N LEU A 126 14.06 -7.08 -4.02
CA LEU A 126 13.90 -6.63 -2.65
C LEU A 126 13.71 -7.82 -1.72
N LYS A 127 14.25 -7.72 -0.51
CA LYS A 127 14.00 -8.62 0.61
C LYS A 127 13.47 -7.82 1.79
N VAL A 128 12.46 -8.32 2.49
CA VAL A 128 12.04 -7.74 3.76
C VAL A 128 13.02 -8.19 4.83
N LEU A 129 13.79 -7.26 5.39
CA LEU A 129 14.75 -7.53 6.45
C LEU A 129 14.06 -7.57 7.82
N GLN A 130 13.19 -6.60 8.07
CA GLN A 130 12.45 -6.48 9.31
C GLN A 130 11.03 -5.98 9.01
N SER A 131 10.05 -6.47 9.77
CA SER A 131 8.69 -5.96 9.70
C SER A 131 8.03 -6.06 11.07
N LYS A 132 7.06 -5.18 11.34
CA LYS A 132 6.19 -5.34 12.51
C LYS A 132 5.40 -6.66 12.48
N CYS A 133 5.16 -7.21 11.29
CA CYS A 133 4.52 -8.51 11.12
C CYS A 133 5.56 -9.56 10.73
N SER A 134 5.81 -10.53 11.62
CA SER A 134 6.78 -11.61 11.42
C SER A 134 6.53 -12.43 10.15
N THR A 135 5.27 -12.56 9.71
CA THR A 135 4.93 -13.29 8.47
C THR A 135 5.45 -12.64 7.20
N LEU A 136 5.76 -11.34 7.24
CA LEU A 136 6.32 -10.59 6.11
C LEU A 136 7.84 -10.63 6.08
N GLU A 137 8.47 -10.99 7.19
CA GLU A 137 9.92 -11.05 7.30
C GLU A 137 10.49 -12.12 6.36
N SER A 138 11.69 -11.86 5.85
CA SER A 138 12.39 -12.74 4.90
C SER A 138 11.71 -12.95 3.54
N LEU A 139 10.53 -12.36 3.29
CA LEU A 139 9.94 -12.37 1.96
C LEU A 139 10.85 -11.65 0.97
N ALA A 140 11.15 -12.31 -0.15
CA ALA A 140 12.02 -11.77 -1.18
C ALA A 140 11.41 -11.96 -2.57
N GLY A 141 11.66 -11.01 -3.46
CA GLY A 141 11.12 -11.07 -4.81
C GLY A 141 11.52 -9.88 -5.67
N ILE A 142 11.10 -9.94 -6.94
CA ILE A 142 11.20 -8.81 -7.86
C ILE A 142 9.98 -7.92 -7.67
N CYS A 143 10.17 -6.62 -7.49
CA CYS A 143 9.07 -5.68 -7.38
C CYS A 143 8.42 -5.47 -8.75
N VAL A 144 7.18 -5.90 -8.90
CA VAL A 144 6.41 -5.79 -10.16
C VAL A 144 5.58 -4.50 -10.17
N MET A 145 5.15 -4.03 -9.01
CA MET A 145 4.32 -2.83 -8.91
C MET A 145 4.64 -2.06 -7.63
N ASP A 146 4.90 -0.76 -7.82
CA ASP A 146 5.12 0.19 -6.75
C ASP A 146 3.95 1.20 -6.70
N THR A 147 3.26 1.24 -5.56
CA THR A 147 2.16 2.19 -5.31
C THR A 147 2.49 3.09 -4.13
N LYS A 148 1.61 4.03 -3.77
CA LYS A 148 1.88 4.96 -2.66
C LYS A 148 2.31 4.25 -1.36
N ASN A 149 1.60 3.19 -0.96
CA ASN A 149 1.78 2.58 0.38
C ASN A 149 2.23 1.12 0.33
N VAL A 150 2.14 0.46 -0.81
CA VAL A 150 2.46 -0.98 -0.93
C VAL A 150 3.38 -1.26 -2.10
N LEU A 151 4.20 -2.29 -1.93
CA LEU A 151 5.01 -2.92 -2.99
C LEU A 151 4.44 -4.31 -3.27
N LYS A 152 4.31 -4.67 -4.54
CA LYS A 152 3.97 -6.04 -4.94
C LYS A 152 5.23 -6.76 -5.39
N LEU A 153 5.67 -7.74 -4.60
CA LEU A 153 6.84 -8.55 -4.90
C LEU A 153 6.42 -9.90 -5.49
N LEU A 154 7.04 -10.28 -6.60
CA LEU A 154 6.94 -11.62 -7.17
C LEU A 154 8.07 -12.49 -6.61
N GLY A 155 7.69 -13.47 -5.79
CA GLY A 155 8.63 -14.43 -5.22
C GLY A 155 9.06 -15.50 -6.22
N LYS A 156 10.14 -16.23 -5.88
CA LYS A 156 10.62 -17.38 -6.67
C LYS A 156 9.61 -18.54 -6.74
N ASP A 157 8.65 -18.54 -5.83
CA ASP A 157 7.52 -19.47 -5.80
C ASP A 157 6.38 -19.07 -6.75
N HIS A 158 6.62 -18.11 -7.65
CA HIS A 158 5.63 -17.60 -8.63
C HIS A 158 4.39 -16.97 -7.98
N ARG A 159 4.50 -16.48 -6.74
CA ARG A 159 3.41 -15.82 -6.02
C ARG A 159 3.69 -14.34 -5.85
N VAL A 160 2.73 -13.52 -6.26
CA VAL A 160 2.75 -12.07 -6.00
C VAL A 160 2.24 -11.80 -4.60
N ARG A 161 3.09 -11.20 -3.76
CA ARG A 161 2.78 -10.79 -2.39
C ARG A 161 2.71 -9.27 -2.31
N THR A 162 1.68 -8.75 -1.64
CA THR A 162 1.52 -7.30 -1.42
C THR A 162 2.06 -6.96 -0.04
N ILE A 163 3.09 -6.12 0.02
CA ILE A 163 3.82 -5.79 1.23
C ILE A 163 3.60 -4.30 1.56
N PRO A 164 3.11 -3.96 2.76
CA PRO A 164 2.99 -2.57 3.21
C PRO A 164 4.36 -1.96 3.47
N LYS A 165 4.55 -0.71 3.05
CA LYS A 165 5.83 -0.01 3.18
C LYS A 165 6.06 0.60 4.56
N SER A 166 5.02 1.12 5.21
CA SER A 166 5.16 1.91 6.45
C SER A 166 5.85 1.15 7.60
N GLU A 167 5.62 -0.16 7.69
CA GLU A 167 6.08 -1.00 8.81
C GLU A 167 7.16 -2.01 8.40
N CYS A 168 7.86 -1.77 7.28
CA CYS A 168 8.86 -2.70 6.76
C CYS A 168 10.19 -1.99 6.46
N VAL A 169 11.28 -2.73 6.71
CA VAL A 169 12.64 -2.40 6.27
C VAL A 169 12.99 -3.32 5.11
N PHE A 170 13.38 -2.74 3.99
CA PHE A 170 13.71 -3.47 2.77
C PHE A 170 15.21 -3.48 2.52
N GLY A 171 15.75 -4.66 2.23
CA GLY A 171 17.08 -4.86 1.69
C GLY A 171 17.03 -4.84 0.15
N LEU A 172 17.90 -4.06 -0.46
CA LEU A 172 18.07 -3.92 -1.90
C LEU A 172 19.48 -4.38 -2.27
N LYS A 173 19.59 -5.33 -3.21
CA LYS A 173 20.89 -5.81 -3.68
C LYS A 173 21.18 -5.30 -5.09
N VAL A 174 22.33 -4.63 -5.24
CA VAL A 174 22.85 -4.13 -6.53
C VAL A 174 24.27 -4.63 -6.70
N GLY A 175 24.47 -5.66 -7.55
CA GLY A 175 25.78 -6.29 -7.69
C GLY A 175 26.26 -6.94 -6.40
N ASN A 176 27.42 -6.50 -5.91
CA ASN A 176 28.02 -6.85 -4.62
C ASN A 176 27.59 -5.92 -3.47
N MET A 177 26.85 -4.85 -3.75
CA MET A 177 26.39 -3.88 -2.76
C MET A 177 25.02 -4.28 -2.21
N GLU A 178 24.83 -4.09 -0.91
CA GLU A 178 23.55 -4.26 -0.22
C GLU A 178 23.17 -2.97 0.48
N PHE A 179 21.94 -2.51 0.24
CA PHE A 179 21.40 -1.29 0.81
C PHE A 179 20.17 -1.58 1.65
N THR A 180 20.03 -0.85 2.75
CA THR A 180 18.85 -0.92 3.60
C THR A 180 18.01 0.33 3.41
N ILE A 181 16.72 0.15 3.09
CA ILE A 181 15.77 1.23 2.86
C ILE A 181 14.60 1.09 3.83
N PHE A 182 14.38 2.11 4.66
CA PHE A 182 13.20 2.19 5.50
C PHE A 182 11.97 2.49 4.64
N GLY A 183 10.96 1.62 4.69
CA GLY A 183 9.77 1.76 3.86
C GLY A 183 8.94 3.00 4.18
N GLN A 184 9.09 3.61 5.36
CA GLN A 184 8.49 4.91 5.67
C GLN A 184 8.88 5.99 4.65
N HIS A 185 10.12 5.98 4.15
CA HIS A 185 10.59 6.92 3.12
C HIS A 185 10.02 6.61 1.72
N LEU A 186 9.52 5.38 1.52
CA LEU A 186 8.92 4.93 0.27
C LEU A 186 7.40 5.19 0.20
N ASN A 187 6.77 5.76 1.24
CA ASN A 187 5.32 6.03 1.33
C ASN A 187 4.81 7.18 0.43
N ILE A 188 5.35 7.25 -0.79
CA ILE A 188 5.07 8.25 -1.81
C ILE A 188 4.90 7.50 -3.13
N ARG A 189 4.06 8.02 -4.02
CA ARG A 189 3.92 7.44 -5.37
C ARG A 189 5.26 7.54 -6.11
N PRO A 190 5.69 6.54 -6.89
CA PRO A 190 6.98 6.58 -7.60
C PRO A 190 7.20 7.87 -8.39
N ALA A 191 6.20 8.30 -9.18
CA ALA A 191 6.25 9.55 -9.94
C ALA A 191 6.45 10.81 -9.07
N GLU A 192 5.90 10.84 -7.85
CA GLU A 192 6.10 11.96 -6.93
C GLU A 192 7.45 11.85 -6.19
N ARG A 193 7.95 10.63 -5.96
CA ARG A 193 9.18 10.34 -5.21
C ARG A 193 10.41 10.91 -5.90
N SER A 194 10.49 10.82 -7.23
CA SER A 194 11.63 11.33 -8.00
C SER A 194 11.79 12.85 -7.89
N VAL A 195 10.67 13.58 -7.80
CA VAL A 195 10.65 15.05 -7.79
C VAL A 195 10.69 15.63 -6.38
N LYS A 196 10.03 14.99 -5.40
CA LYS A 196 9.95 15.52 -4.04
C LYS A 196 11.32 15.56 -3.35
N LYS A 197 11.60 16.70 -2.71
CA LYS A 197 12.73 16.83 -1.79
C LYS A 197 12.41 16.05 -0.52
N ILE A 198 13.22 15.03 -0.23
CA ILE A 198 13.12 14.25 1.01
C ILE A 198 13.58 15.17 2.14
N LYS A 199 12.68 15.47 3.09
CA LYS A 199 13.02 16.20 4.30
C LYS A 199 13.41 15.16 5.36
N SER A 200 14.67 15.14 5.79
CA SER A 200 15.04 14.44 7.02
C SER A 200 14.51 15.27 8.19
N PHE A 201 13.49 14.78 8.88
CA PHE A 201 13.09 15.34 10.17
C PHE A 201 13.95 14.68 11.24
N VAL A 202 15.14 15.23 11.49
CA VAL A 202 15.85 15.01 12.75
C VAL A 202 15.66 16.29 13.54
N LYS A 203 14.71 16.28 14.48
CA LYS A 203 14.71 17.29 15.53
C LYS A 203 15.70 16.80 16.58
N PRO A 204 16.76 17.54 16.92
CA PRO A 204 17.50 17.25 18.13
C PRO A 204 16.50 17.32 19.30
N PHE A 205 16.55 16.34 20.19
CA PHE A 205 15.88 16.48 21.48
C PHE A 205 16.48 17.72 22.13
N MET A 206 15.62 18.69 22.42
CA MET A 206 15.94 19.84 23.27
C MET A 206 15.28 19.59 24.61
#